data_AF-A0A8B9A7R4-F1
#
_entry.id   AF-A0A8B9A7R4-F1
#
_cell.length_a   1.000
_cell.length_b   1.000
_cell.length_c   1.000
_cell.angle_alpha   90.00
_cell.angle_beta   90.00
_cell.angle_gamma   90.00
#
_symmetry.space_group_name_H-M   'P 1'
#
loop_
_entity.id
_entity.type
_entity.pdbx_description
1 polymer ?
#
loop_
_entity_poly.entity_id
_entity_poly.type
_entity_poly.pdbx_seq_one_letter_code
_entity_poly.pdbx_strand_id
1 'polypeptide(L)'
;MALQTLDKGEHLLDFYNWNKVKVRYCDGSSFTGDVKRVNPTTNLHYRGARVWLAVMEDLLAKGMSKAENALLSGCSAGGFISILHRDNFHALLPLGTRVKCLSDAGYFINLDQPRICHLHALRG
;
A
#
# COMPACT_ATOMS: atom_id res chain seq x y z
N MET A 1 -8.28 -0.54 -4.37
CA MET A 1 -7.94 0.36 -3.25
C MET A 1 -6.84 1.32 -3.69
N ALA A 2 -7.20 2.44 -4.29
CA ALA A 2 -6.19 3.47 -4.52
C ALA A 2 -5.90 4.17 -3.17
N LEU A 3 -4.81 3.84 -2.46
CA LEU A 3 -4.28 4.80 -1.49
C LEU A 3 -3.67 5.93 -2.33
N GLN A 4 -4.45 6.98 -2.54
CA GLN A 4 -3.96 8.23 -3.11
C GLN A 4 -3.64 9.18 -1.95
N THR A 5 -2.35 9.49 -1.81
CA THR A 5 -1.92 10.86 -1.53
C THR A 5 -1.87 11.56 -2.88
N LEU A 6 -3.04 11.89 -3.44
CA LEU A 6 -3.08 12.84 -4.54
C LEU A 6 -3.64 14.12 -3.98
N ASP A 7 -2.80 15.16 -4.07
CA ASP A 7 -3.17 16.52 -3.79
C ASP A 7 -4.46 16.87 -4.51
N LYS A 8 -5.32 17.61 -3.81
CA LYS A 8 -6.57 18.15 -4.34
C LYS A 8 -6.22 19.16 -5.45
N GLY A 9 -6.04 18.72 -6.69
CA GLY A 9 -5.64 19.65 -7.76
C GLY A 9 -5.94 19.23 -9.18
N GLU A 10 -5.92 17.94 -9.52
CA GLU A 10 -6.23 17.50 -10.88
C GLU A 10 -7.27 16.37 -10.86
N HIS A 11 -8.33 16.57 -11.63
CA HIS A 11 -9.31 15.54 -11.93
C HIS A 11 -8.57 14.32 -12.50
N LEU A 12 -8.45 13.23 -11.74
CA LEU A 12 -8.14 11.92 -12.32
C LEU A 12 -9.33 11.47 -13.17
N LEU A 13 -9.38 11.96 -14.41
CA LEU A 13 -10.39 11.60 -15.42
C LEU A 13 -10.45 10.09 -15.64
N ASP A 14 -9.36 9.36 -15.37
CA ASP A 14 -9.32 7.90 -15.51
C ASP A 14 -9.96 7.14 -14.33
N PHE A 15 -10.09 7.80 -13.16
CA PHE A 15 -10.52 7.16 -11.90
C PHE A 15 -11.67 7.88 -11.20
N TYR A 16 -12.33 8.84 -11.85
CA TYR A 16 -13.35 9.68 -11.21
C TYR A 16 -14.51 8.85 -10.61
N ASN A 17 -14.94 7.79 -11.31
CA ASN A 17 -16.05 6.93 -10.91
C ASN A 17 -15.62 5.64 -10.19
N TRP A 18 -14.35 5.53 -9.75
CA TRP A 18 -13.89 4.37 -9.00
C TRP A 18 -14.27 4.47 -7.52
N ASN A 19 -14.45 3.31 -6.88
CA ASN A 19 -14.49 3.23 -5.42
C ASN A 19 -13.11 3.56 -4.85
N LYS A 20 -13.02 4.67 -4.09
CA LYS A 20 -11.79 5.19 -3.51
C LYS A 20 -11.74 4.87 -2.02
N VAL A 21 -10.63 4.29 -1.57
CA VAL A 21 -10.45 3.87 -0.18
C VAL A 21 -9.06 4.30 0.28
N LYS A 22 -8.99 5.06 1.37
CA LYS A 22 -7.73 5.49 1.99
C LYS A 22 -7.50 4.74 3.29
N VAL A 23 -6.48 3.88 3.31
CA VAL A 23 -6.03 3.20 4.54
C VAL A 23 -4.96 4.07 5.20
N ARG A 24 -5.11 4.34 6.49
CA ARG A 24 -4.12 5.11 7.25
C ARG A 24 -2.95 4.20 7.64
N TYR A 25 -1.74 4.68 7.40
CA TYR A 25 -0.52 4.00 7.83
C TYR A 25 -0.28 4.27 9.32
N CYS A 26 -0.37 3.24 10.16
CA CYS A 26 -0.33 3.37 11.63
C CYS A 26 0.52 2.33 12.36
N ASP A 27 1.12 1.36 11.66
CA ASP A 27 1.92 0.29 12.28
C ASP A 27 3.43 0.56 12.25
N GLY A 28 3.90 1.47 11.39
CA GLY A 28 5.32 1.81 11.27
C GLY A 28 6.19 0.70 10.68
N SER A 29 5.60 -0.39 10.16
CA SER A 29 6.31 -1.57 9.65
C SER A 29 5.79 -2.02 8.28
N SER A 30 5.30 -1.10 7.46
CA SER A 30 4.73 -1.39 6.13
C SER A 30 3.69 -2.52 6.12
N PHE A 31 2.91 -2.62 7.21
CA PHE A 31 1.97 -3.70 7.45
C PHE A 31 2.55 -5.13 7.40
N THR A 32 3.84 -5.29 7.71
CA THR A 32 4.51 -6.61 7.70
C THR A 32 4.72 -7.19 9.10
N GLY A 33 4.76 -6.36 10.14
CA GLY A 33 5.00 -6.82 11.50
C GLY A 33 3.83 -7.62 12.09
N ASP A 34 4.12 -8.74 12.73
CA ASP A 34 3.17 -9.50 13.55
C ASP A 34 3.79 -9.92 14.88
N VAL A 35 3.85 -8.99 15.83
CA VAL A 35 4.40 -9.25 17.17
C VAL A 35 3.29 -9.24 18.22
N LYS A 36 3.16 -10.36 18.94
CA LYS A 36 2.21 -10.46 20.07
C LYS A 36 2.59 -9.54 21.23
N ARG A 37 3.88 -9.47 21.57
CA ARG A 37 4.41 -8.62 22.65
C ARG A 37 4.26 -7.14 22.31
N VAL A 38 3.89 -6.34 23.30
CA VAL A 38 3.87 -4.87 23.22
C VAL A 38 5.24 -4.35 23.64
N ASN A 39 5.76 -3.32 22.98
CA ASN A 39 7.00 -2.69 23.42
C ASN A 39 6.81 -2.14 24.84
N PRO A 40 7.53 -2.62 25.87
CA PRO A 40 7.28 -2.22 27.25
C PRO A 40 7.68 -0.77 27.55
N THR A 41 8.56 -0.18 26.73
CA THR A 41 9.05 1.18 26.91
C THR A 41 8.16 2.20 26.20
N THR A 42 7.74 1.91 24.97
CA THR A 42 6.98 2.86 24.14
C THR A 42 5.49 2.55 24.06
N ASN A 43 5.05 1.41 24.59
CA ASN A 43 3.70 0.86 24.45
C ASN A 43 3.24 0.70 22.98
N LEU A 44 4.19 0.61 22.04
CA LEU A 44 3.87 0.43 20.62
C LEU A 44 3.53 -1.02 20.28
N HIS A 45 2.55 -1.15 19.37
CA HIS A 45 2.08 -2.43 18.84
C HIS A 45 2.53 -2.62 17.39
N TYR A 46 3.50 -3.51 17.16
CA TYR A 46 3.97 -3.85 15.82
C TYR A 46 3.16 -5.03 15.25
N ARG A 47 1.91 -4.75 14.88
CA ARG A 47 0.92 -5.76 14.43
C ARG A 47 0.32 -5.41 13.07
N GLY A 48 1.11 -4.75 12.22
CA GLY A 48 0.70 -4.29 10.91
C GLY A 48 0.08 -5.38 10.03
N ALA A 49 0.61 -6.60 10.04
CA ALA A 49 0.06 -7.71 9.24
C ALA A 49 -1.39 -8.04 9.62
N ARG A 50 -1.73 -7.97 10.92
CA ARG A 50 -3.11 -8.18 11.39
C ARG A 50 -4.04 -7.05 10.95
N VAL A 51 -3.54 -5.81 11.00
CA VAL A 51 -4.29 -4.64 10.54
C VAL A 51 -4.58 -4.75 9.05
N TRP A 52 -3.60 -5.17 8.25
CA TRP A 52 -3.77 -5.40 6.82
C TRP A 52 -4.86 -6.42 6.53
N LEU A 53 -4.81 -7.59 7.17
CA LEU A 53 -5.83 -8.63 6.99
C LEU A 53 -7.23 -8.12 7.34
N ALA A 54 -7.38 -7.50 8.52
CA ALA A 54 -8.66 -6.96 8.96
C ALA A 54 -9.23 -5.90 8.00
N VAL A 55 -8.37 -5.02 7.48
CA VAL A 55 -8.77 -4.01 6.49
C VAL A 55 -9.21 -4.67 5.18
N MET A 56 -8.48 -5.68 4.69
CA MET A 56 -8.84 -6.36 3.46
C MET A 56 -10.14 -7.14 3.59
N GLU A 57 -10.34 -7.86 4.69
CA GLU A 57 -11.57 -8.59 4.99
C GLU A 57 -12.80 -7.65 5.01
N ASP A 58 -12.70 -6.52 5.71
CA ASP A 58 -13.76 -5.51 5.76
C ASP A 58 -14.10 -4.97 4.36
N LEU A 59 -13.11 -4.76 3.51
CA LEU A 59 -13.32 -4.25 2.15
C LEU A 59 -13.88 -5.29 1.20
N LEU A 60 -13.45 -6.55 1.32
CA LEU A 60 -14.05 -7.67 0.60
C LEU A 60 -15.55 -7.78 0.91
N ALA A 61 -15.91 -7.65 2.19
CA ALA A 61 -17.30 -7.64 2.64
C ALA A 61 -18.10 -6.43 2.11
N LYS A 62 -17.45 -5.26 1.98
CA LYS A 62 -18.02 -4.03 1.40
C LYS A 62 -18.08 -4.02 -0.14
N GLY A 63 -17.80 -5.14 -0.79
CA GLY A 63 -17.99 -5.33 -2.23
C GLY A 63 -16.70 -5.34 -3.06
N MET A 64 -15.52 -5.20 -2.44
CA MET A 64 -14.24 -5.37 -3.16
C MET A 64 -14.11 -6.77 -3.76
N SER A 65 -14.75 -7.77 -3.15
CA SER A 65 -14.85 -9.15 -3.66
C SER A 65 -15.49 -9.28 -5.04
N LYS A 66 -16.22 -8.26 -5.50
CA LYS A 66 -16.88 -8.20 -6.82
C LYS A 66 -16.17 -7.27 -7.80
N ALA A 67 -14.99 -6.75 -7.45
CA ALA A 67 -14.29 -5.79 -8.28
C ALA A 67 -13.79 -6.45 -9.58
N GLU A 68 -14.07 -5.83 -10.72
CA GLU A 68 -13.48 -6.23 -12.01
C GLU A 68 -12.06 -5.67 -12.19
N ASN A 69 -11.80 -4.51 -11.59
CA ASN A 69 -10.51 -3.84 -11.59
C ASN A 69 -10.15 -3.44 -10.17
N ALA A 70 -8.91 -3.72 -9.76
CA ALA A 70 -8.40 -3.31 -8.48
C ALA A 70 -6.99 -2.73 -8.64
N LEU A 71 -6.83 -1.46 -8.24
CA LEU A 71 -5.53 -0.82 -8.12
C LEU A 71 -5.16 -0.77 -6.64
N LEU A 72 -3.96 -1.21 -6.26
CA LEU A 72 -3.33 -0.94 -4.96
C LEU A 72 -2.23 0.10 -5.19
N SER A 73 -2.39 1.30 -4.67
CA SER A 73 -1.39 2.37 -4.81
C SER A 73 -0.89 2.85 -3.47
N GLY A 74 0.23 3.59 -3.46
CA GLY A 74 0.67 4.35 -2.30
C GLY A 74 1.92 5.19 -2.61
N CYS A 75 2.23 6.15 -1.74
CA CYS A 75 3.39 7.04 -1.85
C CYS A 75 4.39 6.78 -0.72
N SER A 76 5.70 6.88 -0.99
CA SER A 76 6.78 6.69 -0.02
C SER A 76 6.69 5.31 0.64
N ALA A 77 6.58 5.22 1.98
CA ALA A 77 6.34 3.97 2.69
C ALA A 77 5.08 3.23 2.17
N GLY A 78 4.05 3.97 1.74
CA GLY A 78 2.86 3.41 1.08
C GLY A 78 3.14 2.82 -0.31
N GLY A 79 4.08 3.41 -1.05
CA GLY A 79 4.55 2.85 -2.32
C GLY A 79 5.24 1.52 -2.09
N PHE A 80 6.11 1.45 -1.08
CA PHE A 80 6.76 0.20 -0.68
C PHE A 80 5.75 -0.87 -0.21
N ILE A 81 4.72 -0.47 0.56
CA ILE A 81 3.59 -1.35 0.92
C ILE A 81 2.93 -1.94 -0.34
N SER A 82 2.71 -1.13 -1.39
CA SER A 82 2.07 -1.61 -2.63
C SER A 82 2.90 -2.66 -3.37
N ILE A 83 4.23 -2.59 -3.25
CA ILE A 83 5.15 -3.62 -3.78
C ILE A 83 5.06 -4.88 -2.92
N LEU A 84 5.25 -4.74 -1.61
CA LEU A 84 5.33 -5.87 -0.68
C LEU A 84 4.06 -6.72 -0.64
N HIS A 85 2.89 -6.09 -0.72
CA HIS A 85 1.61 -6.78 -0.57
C HIS A 85 0.92 -7.08 -1.91
N ARG A 86 1.56 -6.79 -3.05
CA ARG A 86 0.98 -6.97 -4.39
C ARG A 86 0.34 -8.35 -4.57
N ASP A 87 1.12 -9.40 -4.33
CA ASP A 87 0.71 -10.76 -4.65
C ASP A 87 -0.36 -11.26 -3.68
N ASN A 88 -0.22 -10.94 -2.39
CA ASN A 88 -1.26 -11.21 -1.38
C ASN A 88 -2.56 -10.47 -1.69
N PHE A 89 -2.49 -9.22 -2.14
CA PHE A 89 -3.67 -8.46 -2.55
C PHE A 89 -4.36 -9.08 -3.77
N HIS A 90 -3.58 -9.53 -4.76
CA HIS A 90 -4.12 -10.23 -5.92
C HIS A 90 -4.79 -11.55 -5.54
N ALA A 91 -4.20 -12.31 -4.61
CA ALA A 91 -4.72 -13.60 -4.18
C ALA A 91 -6.09 -13.51 -3.45
N LEU A 92 -6.43 -12.33 -2.92
CA LEU A 92 -7.71 -12.09 -2.25
C LEU A 92 -8.88 -11.84 -3.20
N LEU A 93 -8.61 -11.61 -4.49
CA LEU A 93 -9.62 -11.21 -5.47
C LEU A 93 -9.96 -12.38 -6.41
N PRO A 94 -11.16 -12.38 -7.03
CA PRO A 94 -11.52 -13.37 -8.03
C PRO A 94 -10.48 -13.49 -9.15
N LEU A 95 -10.30 -14.68 -9.71
CA LEU A 95 -9.34 -14.95 -10.79
C LEU A 95 -9.51 -14.05 -12.03
N GLY A 96 -10.73 -13.57 -12.30
CA GLY A 96 -11.02 -12.67 -13.42
C GLY A 96 -10.74 -11.18 -13.14
N THR A 97 -10.41 -10.81 -11.89
CA THR A 97 -10.18 -9.42 -11.52
C THR A 97 -8.82 -8.94 -12.06
N ARG A 98 -8.82 -7.80 -12.76
CA ARG A 98 -7.58 -7.14 -13.19
C ARG A 98 -6.97 -6.37 -12.03
N VAL A 99 -5.89 -6.92 -11.47
CA VAL A 99 -5.17 -6.28 -10.36
C VAL A 99 -3.91 -5.58 -10.86
N LYS A 100 -3.73 -4.33 -10.48
CA LYS A 100 -2.53 -3.53 -10.72
C LYS A 100 -2.03 -2.92 -9.42
N CYS A 101 -0.74 -2.62 -9.35
CA CYS A 101 -0.14 -1.90 -8.24
C CYS A 101 0.65 -0.70 -8.74
N LEU A 102 0.57 0.42 -8.02
CA LEU A 102 1.30 1.63 -8.33
C LEU A 102 2.12 2.06 -7.10
N SER A 103 3.43 1.90 -7.20
CA SER A 103 4.37 2.37 -6.20
C SER A 103 4.89 3.74 -6.57
N ASP A 104 4.35 4.78 -5.95
CA ASP A 104 4.88 6.13 -6.04
C ASP A 104 5.95 6.34 -4.95
N ALA A 105 7.14 6.80 -5.34
CA ALA A 105 8.29 7.04 -4.46
C ALA A 105 8.63 5.89 -3.46
N GLY A 106 8.25 4.64 -3.78
CA GLY A 106 8.35 3.47 -2.88
C GLY A 106 9.47 2.49 -3.20
N TYR A 107 10.29 2.77 -4.22
CA TYR A 107 11.44 1.94 -4.57
C TYR A 107 12.71 2.50 -3.93
N PHE A 108 13.29 1.74 -3.01
CA PHE A 108 14.51 2.10 -2.30
C PHE A 108 15.67 1.23 -2.77
N ILE A 109 16.77 1.85 -3.16
CA ILE A 109 17.99 1.14 -3.54
C ILE A 109 18.86 1.03 -2.30
N ASN A 110 19.20 -0.19 -1.88
CA ASN A 110 20.15 -0.42 -0.81
C ASN A 110 21.57 -0.21 -1.36
N LEU A 111 22.13 0.97 -1.10
CA LEU A 111 23.50 1.32 -1.49
C LEU A 111 24.41 1.28 -0.27
N ASP A 112 25.61 0.73 -0.42
CA ASP A 112 26.63 0.66 0.64
C ASP A 112 27.28 2.03 0.95
N GLN A 113 26.74 3.15 0.45
CA GLN A 113 27.31 4.49 0.65
C GLN A 113 26.29 5.53 1.17
N PRO A 114 26.58 6.21 2.30
CA PRO A 114 25.60 7.06 2.99
C PRO A 114 25.48 8.50 2.47
N ARG A 115 26.03 8.87 1.29
CA ARG A 115 26.18 10.29 0.88
C ARG A 115 25.66 10.68 -0.51
N ILE A 116 24.77 9.92 -1.13
CA ILE A 116 24.08 10.38 -2.35
C ILE A 116 22.59 10.47 -2.07
N CYS A 117 22.15 11.60 -1.54
CA CYS A 117 20.72 11.92 -1.37
C CYS A 117 20.07 12.48 -2.65
N HIS A 118 20.78 12.57 -3.77
CA HIS A 118 20.26 13.07 -5.05
C HIS A 118 20.63 12.13 -6.20
N LEU A 119 19.92 11.00 -6.29
CA LEU A 119 19.94 10.20 -7.51
C LEU A 119 18.84 10.72 -8.44
N HIS A 120 19.21 11.60 -9.39
CA HIS A 120 18.38 11.81 -10.58
C HIS A 120 18.58 10.61 -11.50
N ALA A 121 17.68 9.64 -11.44
CA ALA A 121 17.63 8.58 -12.42
C ALA A 121 16.89 9.08 -13.66
N LEU A 122 17.62 9.55 -14.67
CA LEU A 122 17.11 9.68 -16.04
C LEU A 122 17.38 8.38 -16.80
N ARG A 123 16.33 7.95 -17.50
CA ARG A 123 16.10 6.67 -18.16
C ARG A 123 16.95 6.49 -19.43
N GLY A 124 17.15 5.22 -19.83
CA GLY A 124 17.23 4.81 -21.24
C GLY A 124 15.86 4.43 -21.77
#